data_AF-A0A090WZM2-F1
#
_entry.id   AF-A0A090WZM2-F1
#
_cell.length_a   1.000
_cell.length_b   1.000
_cell.length_c   1.000
_cell.angle_alpha   90.00
_cell.angle_beta   90.00
_cell.angle_gamma   90.00
#
_symmetry.space_group_name_H-M   'P 1'
#
loop_
_entity.id
_entity.type
_entity.pdbx_description
1 polymer ?
#
loop_
_entity_poly.entity_id
_entity_poly.type
_entity_poly.pdbx_seq_one_letter_code
_entity_poly.pdbx_strand_id
1 'polypeptide(L)'
;MENGGAPGLWNLDETIPEIERADDERWINMIVKYLEHLIIEKGYTCIQYYNLVNEPNGYWASTDGDWKQWKSGYIKLGEAFKISGLDKYIALSGPDAVTQWNHPTHPKKAHDWVYSTVTDLDSITGLYDFHIYADQELIRTGNFVSYLKPFTSAINKTNKPFVLGELGMKYSGDLKDENRKRGEADLYAGGPDDSSMFVYDYFYGVDMADAAIQSMLAAVGGTIAWDLDDAMHTVGDLGEKSQLKKWGGMWNILAEEFGDLEIDKKPRPWSYSWTLICNLFPTESIIYKPEFSVVNDSVRAVASKLKNDVTVAIVNQSKSNKSTRIESSLFKNDKQLYLYEYSEDNRPTNSDGFPVVSKKVNLKYMVIDVKPNSVVFLSTILIK
;
A
#
# COMPACT_ATOMS: atom_id res chain seq x y z
N MET A 1 -2.33 -23.44 -6.92
CA MET A 1 -1.32 -22.77 -6.08
C MET A 1 -0.99 -21.49 -6.80
N GLU A 2 -1.11 -20.36 -6.13
CA GLU A 2 -0.59 -19.09 -6.64
C GLU A 2 0.88 -19.35 -7.02
N ASN A 3 1.29 -18.92 -8.21
CA ASN A 3 2.69 -18.90 -8.57
C ASN A 3 3.02 -17.44 -8.88
N GLY A 4 2.97 -16.61 -7.82
CA GLY A 4 3.61 -15.31 -7.87
C GLY A 4 5.08 -15.53 -8.26
N GLY A 5 5.49 -14.99 -9.41
CA GLY A 5 6.91 -14.90 -9.78
C GLY A 5 7.44 -15.87 -10.84
N ALA A 6 6.67 -16.81 -11.40
CA ALA A 6 7.05 -17.51 -12.64
C ALA A 6 5.80 -17.96 -13.41
N PRO A 7 5.73 -17.78 -14.74
CA PRO A 7 4.60 -18.21 -15.53
C PRO A 7 4.67 -19.73 -15.59
N GLY A 8 3.86 -20.40 -14.76
CA GLY A 8 3.55 -21.80 -15.02
C GLY A 8 3.09 -21.87 -16.48
N LEU A 9 3.91 -22.45 -17.36
CA LEU A 9 3.54 -22.64 -18.76
C LEU A 9 2.60 -23.84 -18.79
N TRP A 10 1.35 -23.61 -18.39
CA TRP A 10 0.35 -24.66 -18.29
C TRP A 10 0.05 -25.23 -19.68
N ASN A 11 0.33 -26.52 -19.88
CA ASN A 11 -0.17 -27.33 -21.00
C ASN A 11 0.19 -26.87 -22.42
N LEU A 12 1.40 -26.36 -22.67
CA LEU A 12 1.79 -25.98 -24.06
C LEU A 12 2.60 -27.06 -24.78
N ASP A 13 3.33 -27.93 -24.08
CA ASP A 13 4.03 -29.11 -24.62
C ASP A 13 4.65 -29.93 -23.47
N GLU A 14 4.28 -31.21 -23.28
CA GLU A 14 4.89 -32.07 -22.24
C GLU A 14 6.41 -32.31 -22.46
N THR A 15 6.94 -31.97 -23.64
CA THR A 15 8.36 -32.07 -23.94
C THR A 15 9.18 -30.85 -23.52
N ILE A 16 8.52 -29.75 -23.15
CA ILE A 16 9.17 -28.53 -22.65
C ILE A 16 8.98 -28.48 -21.12
N PRO A 17 10.06 -28.58 -20.32
CA PRO A 17 9.94 -28.49 -18.86
C PRO A 17 9.28 -27.19 -18.43
N GLU A 18 8.40 -27.24 -17.44
CA GLU A 18 7.74 -26.05 -16.89
C GLU A 18 8.76 -25.04 -16.33
N ILE A 19 8.38 -23.77 -16.30
CA ILE A 19 9.15 -22.70 -15.67
C ILE A 19 8.57 -22.51 -14.27
N GLU A 20 9.16 -23.19 -13.30
CA GLU A 20 8.67 -23.18 -11.90
C GLU A 20 9.54 -22.30 -10.99
N ARG A 21 10.74 -21.94 -11.45
CA ARG A 21 11.77 -21.32 -10.61
C ARG A 21 12.04 -19.87 -10.95
N ALA A 22 12.09 -19.02 -9.93
CA ALA A 22 12.48 -17.61 -10.05
C ALA A 22 13.91 -17.38 -10.61
N ASP A 23 14.79 -18.39 -10.54
CA ASP A 23 16.16 -18.33 -11.05
C ASP A 23 16.39 -19.06 -12.38
N ASP A 24 15.31 -19.47 -13.06
CA ASP A 24 15.36 -20.05 -14.41
C ASP A 24 15.72 -18.97 -15.45
N GLU A 25 16.75 -19.23 -16.26
CA GLU A 25 17.21 -18.27 -17.27
C GLU A 25 16.15 -17.97 -18.34
N ARG A 26 15.27 -18.93 -18.63
CA ARG A 26 14.15 -18.73 -19.56
C ARG A 26 13.19 -17.67 -19.02
N TRP A 27 12.92 -17.70 -17.71
CA TRP A 27 12.07 -16.71 -17.06
C TRP A 27 12.69 -15.32 -17.10
N ILE A 28 13.95 -15.20 -16.71
CA ILE A 28 14.71 -13.94 -16.75
C ILE A 28 14.72 -13.35 -18.17
N ASN A 29 14.94 -14.19 -19.19
CA ASN A 29 14.91 -13.75 -20.59
C ASN A 29 13.52 -13.28 -21.04
N MET A 30 12.45 -13.94 -20.60
CA MET A 30 11.08 -13.51 -20.88
C MET A 30 10.77 -12.14 -20.25
N ILE A 31 11.18 -11.93 -18.99
CA ILE A 31 11.03 -10.63 -18.31
C ILE A 31 11.73 -9.53 -19.11
N VAL A 32 13.01 -9.74 -19.47
CA VAL A 32 13.78 -8.76 -20.24
C VAL A 32 13.11 -8.43 -21.56
N LYS A 33 12.67 -9.46 -22.32
CA LYS A 33 12.01 -9.25 -23.62
C LYS A 33 10.69 -8.48 -23.48
N TYR A 34 9.92 -8.75 -22.44
CA TYR A 34 8.68 -8.05 -22.19
C TYR A 34 8.92 -6.58 -21.79
N LEU A 35 9.90 -6.31 -20.94
CA LEU A 35 10.27 -4.95 -20.56
C LEU A 35 10.90 -4.16 -21.71
N GLU A 36 11.71 -4.77 -22.56
CA GLU A 36 12.21 -4.15 -23.80
C GLU A 36 11.04 -3.73 -24.69
N HIS A 37 10.04 -4.59 -24.86
CA HIS A 37 8.86 -4.27 -25.64
C HIS A 37 8.10 -3.06 -25.05
N LEU A 38 7.83 -3.05 -23.75
CA LEU A 38 7.09 -1.96 -23.12
C LEU A 38 7.89 -0.65 -23.09
N ILE A 39 9.14 -0.67 -22.66
CA ILE A 39 9.91 0.55 -22.40
C ILE A 39 10.52 1.10 -23.70
N ILE A 40 11.11 0.24 -24.52
CA ILE A 40 11.86 0.67 -25.71
C ILE A 40 10.95 0.75 -26.93
N GLU A 41 10.19 -0.31 -27.22
CA GLU A 41 9.38 -0.35 -28.44
C GLU A 41 8.08 0.45 -28.31
N LYS A 42 7.40 0.38 -27.16
CA LYS A 42 6.16 1.12 -26.89
C LYS A 42 6.38 2.49 -26.24
N GLY A 43 7.58 2.74 -25.70
CA GLY A 43 7.94 4.04 -25.15
C GLY A 43 7.29 4.36 -23.80
N TYR A 44 6.90 3.36 -23.00
CA TYR A 44 6.36 3.60 -21.66
C TYR A 44 7.45 4.18 -20.74
N THR A 45 7.23 5.39 -20.24
CA THR A 45 8.17 6.09 -19.33
C THR A 45 7.82 5.97 -17.85
N CYS A 46 6.67 5.36 -17.54
CA CYS A 46 6.16 5.23 -16.16
C CYS A 46 6.60 3.95 -15.45
N ILE A 47 7.28 3.03 -16.13
CA ILE A 47 7.79 1.79 -15.56
C ILE A 47 9.22 2.05 -15.07
N GLN A 48 9.38 2.27 -13.77
CA GLN A 48 10.67 2.65 -13.17
C GLN A 48 11.30 1.55 -12.32
N TYR A 49 10.48 0.62 -11.83
CA TYR A 49 10.91 -0.47 -10.95
C TYR A 49 10.31 -1.80 -11.40
N TYR A 50 11.04 -2.89 -11.15
CA TYR A 50 10.57 -4.25 -11.37
C TYR A 50 10.85 -5.14 -10.17
N ASN A 51 9.82 -5.81 -9.67
CA ASN A 51 9.93 -6.85 -8.67
C ASN A 51 9.97 -8.24 -9.33
N LEU A 52 10.88 -9.12 -8.90
CA LEU A 52 11.00 -10.46 -9.46
C LEU A 52 9.86 -11.40 -9.06
N VAL A 53 9.49 -11.43 -7.78
CA VAL A 53 8.54 -12.39 -7.20
C VAL A 53 7.74 -11.70 -6.11
N ASN A 54 6.42 -11.75 -6.23
CA ASN A 54 5.48 -11.36 -5.17
C ASN A 54 5.61 -12.28 -3.96
N GLU A 55 5.76 -11.71 -2.76
CA GLU A 55 5.76 -12.43 -1.48
C GLU A 55 6.67 -13.68 -1.44
N PRO A 56 7.96 -13.56 -1.81
CA PRO A 56 8.81 -14.73 -2.04
C PRO A 56 9.10 -15.56 -0.79
N ASN A 57 8.79 -15.03 0.39
CA ASN A 57 8.88 -15.75 1.65
C ASN A 57 7.70 -16.72 1.89
N GLY A 58 6.60 -16.61 1.13
CA GLY A 58 5.39 -17.42 1.23
C GLY A 58 5.49 -18.81 0.61
N TYR A 59 4.67 -19.77 1.09
CA TYR A 59 4.55 -21.09 0.45
C TYR A 59 3.76 -21.05 -0.87
N TRP A 60 3.09 -19.92 -1.11
CA TRP A 60 2.28 -19.62 -2.28
C TRP A 60 3.07 -18.84 -3.35
N ALA A 61 4.36 -18.64 -3.15
CA ALA A 61 5.25 -18.06 -4.15
C ALA A 61 6.00 -19.18 -4.88
N SER A 62 6.44 -18.91 -6.12
CA SER A 62 7.29 -19.82 -6.90
C SER A 62 8.63 -20.18 -6.21
N THR A 63 9.00 -19.43 -5.16
CA THR A 63 10.18 -19.67 -4.34
C THR A 63 9.92 -20.55 -3.12
N ASP A 64 8.67 -20.74 -2.68
CA ASP A 64 8.31 -21.52 -1.47
C ASP A 64 9.18 -21.16 -0.24
N GLY A 65 9.44 -19.87 -0.03
CA GLY A 65 10.33 -19.40 1.04
C GLY A 65 11.83 -19.67 0.84
N ASP A 66 12.29 -20.14 -0.33
CA ASP A 66 13.69 -20.33 -0.66
C ASP A 66 14.39 -19.00 -1.02
N TRP A 67 14.98 -18.39 0.01
CA TRP A 67 15.85 -17.22 -0.13
C TRP A 67 17.00 -17.39 -1.12
N LYS A 68 17.60 -18.59 -1.21
CA LYS A 68 18.77 -18.80 -2.10
C LYS A 68 18.33 -18.77 -3.56
N GLN A 69 17.20 -19.40 -3.87
CA GLN A 69 16.59 -19.35 -5.19
C GLN A 69 16.21 -17.91 -5.55
N TRP A 70 15.48 -17.22 -4.67
CA TRP A 70 15.09 -15.83 -4.93
C TRP A 70 16.32 -14.93 -5.16
N LYS A 71 17.32 -15.00 -4.27
CA LYS A 71 18.57 -14.24 -4.38
C LYS A 71 19.31 -14.52 -5.68
N SER A 72 19.37 -15.80 -6.09
CA SER A 72 19.98 -16.22 -7.36
C SER A 72 19.27 -15.59 -8.55
N GLY A 73 17.94 -15.67 -8.61
CA GLY A 73 17.13 -15.06 -9.66
C GLY A 73 17.26 -13.54 -9.69
N TYR A 74 17.28 -12.89 -8.52
CA TYR A 74 17.39 -11.44 -8.39
C TYR A 74 18.74 -10.92 -8.93
N ILE A 75 19.85 -11.62 -8.64
CA ILE A 75 21.17 -11.31 -9.19
C ILE A 75 21.18 -11.49 -10.70
N LYS A 76 20.68 -12.64 -11.20
CA LYS A 76 20.60 -12.92 -12.64
C LYS A 76 19.79 -11.87 -13.38
N LEU A 77 18.67 -11.41 -12.82
CA LEU A 77 17.84 -10.36 -13.42
C LEU A 77 18.59 -9.04 -13.51
N GLY A 78 19.28 -8.65 -12.42
CA GLY A 78 20.09 -7.42 -12.40
C GLY A 78 21.24 -7.45 -13.40
N GLU A 79 21.87 -8.60 -13.61
CA GLU A 79 22.87 -8.80 -14.67
C GLU A 79 22.24 -8.72 -16.06
N ALA A 80 21.08 -9.35 -16.28
CA ALA A 80 20.37 -9.31 -17.54
C ALA A 80 19.91 -7.90 -17.93
N PHE A 81 19.52 -7.06 -16.97
CA PHE A 81 19.21 -5.64 -17.20
C PHE A 81 20.43 -4.86 -17.69
N LYS A 82 21.62 -5.13 -17.14
CA LYS A 82 22.87 -4.50 -17.61
C LYS A 82 23.26 -4.96 -19.01
N ILE A 83 23.11 -6.25 -19.30
CA ILE A 83 23.45 -6.83 -20.62
C ILE A 83 22.54 -6.27 -21.73
N SER A 84 21.23 -6.15 -21.45
CA SER A 84 20.25 -5.55 -22.37
C SER A 84 20.32 -4.03 -22.45
N GLY A 85 20.93 -3.37 -21.45
CA GLY A 85 20.94 -1.92 -21.31
C GLY A 85 19.63 -1.33 -20.75
N LEU A 86 18.73 -2.18 -20.24
CA LEU A 86 17.52 -1.79 -19.54
C LEU A 86 17.81 -1.07 -18.22
N ASP A 87 18.97 -1.33 -17.61
CA ASP A 87 19.43 -0.70 -16.36
C ASP A 87 19.48 0.84 -16.40
N LYS A 88 19.44 1.43 -17.60
CA LYS A 88 19.33 2.88 -17.83
C LYS A 88 17.93 3.44 -17.61
N TYR A 89 16.90 2.59 -17.62
CA TYR A 89 15.49 2.98 -17.62
C TYR A 89 14.72 2.42 -16.42
N ILE A 90 15.11 1.22 -15.96
CA ILE A 90 14.42 0.50 -14.90
C ILE A 90 15.41 -0.02 -13.86
N ALA A 91 15.00 -0.01 -12.59
CA ALA A 91 15.77 -0.59 -11.49
C ALA A 91 15.00 -1.75 -10.84
N LEU A 92 15.70 -2.61 -10.10
CA LEU A 92 15.02 -3.67 -9.34
C LEU A 92 14.42 -3.12 -8.04
N SER A 93 13.24 -3.62 -7.69
CA SER A 93 12.66 -3.48 -6.34
C SER A 93 12.63 -4.82 -5.61
N GLY A 94 12.73 -4.81 -4.29
CA GLY A 94 12.69 -6.03 -3.49
C GLY A 94 12.81 -5.79 -1.98
N PRO A 95 12.52 -6.82 -1.16
CA PRO A 95 12.18 -8.19 -1.58
C PRO A 95 10.70 -8.51 -1.77
N ASP A 96 9.75 -7.57 -1.64
CA ASP A 96 8.29 -7.87 -1.58
C ASP A 96 7.85 -8.85 -0.47
N ALA A 97 8.71 -9.11 0.51
CA ALA A 97 8.40 -10.12 1.51
C ALA A 97 7.27 -9.68 2.45
N VAL A 98 6.38 -10.60 2.84
CA VAL A 98 5.39 -10.35 3.90
C VAL A 98 6.07 -10.39 5.26
N THR A 99 6.39 -9.23 5.83
CA THR A 99 7.25 -9.13 7.02
C THR A 99 6.62 -9.66 8.31
N GLN A 100 5.32 -9.96 8.29
CA GLN A 100 4.56 -10.49 9.42
C GLN A 100 4.32 -12.00 9.34
N TRP A 101 4.78 -12.67 8.28
CA TRP A 101 4.51 -14.08 8.06
C TRP A 101 5.80 -14.90 7.90
N ASN A 102 6.03 -15.82 8.83
CA ASN A 102 7.17 -16.73 8.78
C ASN A 102 6.78 -18.04 8.11
N HIS A 103 7.60 -18.49 7.16
CA HIS A 103 7.44 -19.80 6.55
C HIS A 103 7.47 -20.91 7.60
N PRO A 104 6.56 -21.90 7.54
CA PRO A 104 6.49 -22.96 8.55
C PRO A 104 7.72 -23.88 8.54
N THR A 105 8.32 -24.10 7.37
CA THR A 105 9.43 -25.05 7.18
C THR A 105 10.77 -24.41 6.85
N HIS A 106 10.80 -23.15 6.39
CA HIS A 106 12.04 -22.49 6.01
C HIS A 106 12.64 -21.71 7.20
N PRO A 107 13.97 -21.75 7.39
CA PRO A 107 14.59 -21.20 8.60
C PRO A 107 14.66 -19.67 8.61
N LYS A 108 14.69 -19.03 7.43
CA LYS A 108 14.82 -17.56 7.31
C LYS A 108 13.53 -16.88 7.74
N LYS A 109 13.61 -15.95 8.69
CA LYS A 109 12.45 -15.21 9.18
C LYS A 109 12.05 -14.11 8.21
N ALA A 110 10.78 -13.74 8.25
CA ALA A 110 10.16 -12.78 7.36
C ALA A 110 10.95 -11.45 7.26
N HIS A 111 11.23 -10.85 8.41
CA HIS A 111 12.00 -9.59 8.48
C HIS A 111 13.43 -9.72 7.94
N ASP A 112 14.03 -10.92 8.02
CA ASP A 112 15.39 -11.15 7.53
C ASP A 112 15.49 -11.11 6.00
N TRP A 113 14.37 -11.26 5.28
CA TRP A 113 14.36 -11.02 3.83
C TRP A 113 14.73 -9.58 3.52
N VAL A 114 14.13 -8.62 4.23
CA VAL A 114 14.40 -7.19 4.06
C VAL A 114 15.84 -6.87 4.47
N TYR A 115 16.27 -7.31 5.66
CA TYR A 115 17.63 -7.04 6.13
C TYR A 115 18.70 -7.68 5.24
N SER A 116 18.49 -8.91 4.77
CA SER A 116 19.45 -9.56 3.87
C SER A 116 19.46 -8.94 2.47
N THR A 117 18.35 -8.36 2.01
CA THR A 117 18.37 -7.59 0.76
C THR A 117 19.25 -6.34 0.91
N VAL A 118 19.14 -5.64 2.04
CA VAL A 118 20.00 -4.49 2.36
C VAL A 118 21.47 -4.90 2.49
N THR A 119 21.80 -6.03 3.13
CA THR A 119 23.20 -6.43 3.33
C THR A 119 23.84 -7.05 2.09
N ASP A 120 23.09 -7.88 1.36
CA ASP A 120 23.67 -8.74 0.34
C ASP A 120 23.45 -8.21 -1.08
N LEU A 121 22.41 -7.40 -1.30
CA LEU A 121 21.89 -7.06 -2.62
C LEU A 121 21.73 -5.56 -2.85
N ASP A 122 22.22 -4.71 -1.94
CA ASP A 122 22.13 -3.26 -2.10
C ASP A 122 22.65 -2.80 -3.46
N SER A 123 23.81 -3.30 -3.90
CA SER A 123 24.43 -2.87 -5.18
C SER A 123 23.56 -3.04 -6.44
N ILE A 124 22.52 -3.88 -6.40
CA ILE A 124 21.58 -4.12 -7.52
C ILE A 124 20.15 -3.69 -7.21
N THR A 125 19.84 -3.38 -5.95
CA THR A 125 18.50 -2.92 -5.53
C THR A 125 18.41 -1.41 -5.71
N GLY A 126 17.41 -0.95 -6.47
CA GLY A 126 17.13 0.46 -6.69
C GLY A 126 16.05 1.04 -5.79
N LEU A 127 15.13 0.19 -5.33
CA LEU A 127 14.06 0.54 -4.39
C LEU A 127 13.82 -0.64 -3.45
N TYR A 128 13.66 -0.35 -2.16
CA TYR A 128 13.26 -1.39 -1.22
C TYR A 128 11.75 -1.40 -1.06
N ASP A 129 11.17 -2.58 -1.02
CA ASP A 129 9.75 -2.81 -0.77
C ASP A 129 9.53 -4.01 0.16
N PHE A 130 8.40 -4.01 0.84
CA PHE A 130 7.88 -5.19 1.52
C PHE A 130 6.39 -5.05 1.76
N HIS A 131 5.74 -6.18 2.06
CA HIS A 131 4.30 -6.26 2.28
C HIS A 131 3.95 -6.28 3.75
N ILE A 132 2.87 -5.61 4.10
CA ILE A 132 2.33 -5.62 5.45
C ILE A 132 0.79 -5.59 5.45
N TYR A 133 0.25 -6.60 6.11
CA TYR A 133 -1.18 -6.74 6.37
C TYR A 133 -1.44 -6.42 7.84
N ALA A 134 -1.32 -5.14 8.20
CA ALA A 134 -1.25 -4.73 9.60
C ALA A 134 -2.56 -5.01 10.36
N ASP A 135 -2.39 -5.43 11.61
CA ASP A 135 -3.49 -5.63 12.55
C ASP A 135 -4.06 -4.27 12.99
N GLN A 136 -5.37 -4.20 13.19
CA GLN A 136 -6.06 -2.97 13.57
C GLN A 136 -5.54 -2.37 14.89
N GLU A 137 -5.14 -3.19 15.85
CA GLU A 137 -4.59 -2.69 17.12
C GLU A 137 -3.21 -2.07 16.91
N LEU A 138 -2.37 -2.66 16.04
CA LEU A 138 -1.06 -2.11 15.69
C LEU A 138 -1.19 -0.68 15.13
N ILE A 139 -2.21 -0.46 14.28
CA ILE A 139 -2.52 0.86 13.72
C ILE A 139 -3.13 1.78 14.77
N ARG A 140 -4.25 1.39 15.40
CA ARG A 140 -5.04 2.27 16.27
C ARG A 140 -4.27 2.75 17.50
N THR A 141 -3.36 1.92 18.02
CA THR A 141 -2.47 2.27 19.14
C THR A 141 -1.28 3.15 18.76
N GLY A 142 -1.02 3.36 17.46
CA GLY A 142 0.15 4.13 17.00
C GLY A 142 1.46 3.33 16.97
N ASN A 143 1.41 2.03 17.26
CA ASN A 143 2.58 1.17 17.35
C ASN A 143 3.19 0.80 15.99
N PHE A 144 2.49 1.09 14.89
CA PHE A 144 2.99 0.84 13.54
C PHE A 144 4.29 1.60 13.24
N VAL A 145 4.44 2.82 13.78
CA VAL A 145 5.70 3.59 13.67
C VAL A 145 6.87 2.82 14.28
N SER A 146 6.67 2.21 15.45
CA SER A 146 7.69 1.42 16.14
C SER A 146 8.02 0.14 15.39
N TYR A 147 7.04 -0.47 14.73
CA TYR A 147 7.24 -1.63 13.86
C TYR A 147 8.08 -1.31 12.62
N LEU A 148 7.84 -0.17 11.97
CA LEU A 148 8.52 0.22 10.74
C LEU A 148 9.94 0.77 10.95
N LYS A 149 10.20 1.40 12.11
CA LYS A 149 11.46 2.08 12.42
C LYS A 149 12.73 1.23 12.23
N PRO A 150 12.78 -0.05 12.64
CA PRO A 150 13.96 -0.89 12.41
C PRO A 150 14.30 -1.05 10.93
N PHE A 151 13.28 -1.26 10.08
CA PHE A 151 13.45 -1.39 8.63
C PHE A 151 13.90 -0.07 8.01
N THR A 152 13.22 1.03 8.33
CA THR A 152 13.57 2.35 7.78
C THR A 152 14.97 2.78 8.23
N SER A 153 15.37 2.47 9.46
CA SER A 153 16.73 2.72 9.96
C SER A 153 17.81 1.92 9.23
N ALA A 154 17.51 0.70 8.77
CA ALA A 154 18.42 -0.10 7.98
C ALA A 154 18.51 0.42 6.54
N ILE A 155 17.36 0.66 5.91
CA ILE A 155 17.27 1.05 4.50
C ILE A 155 17.76 2.48 4.27
N ASN A 156 17.44 3.44 5.15
CA ASN A 156 17.83 4.84 4.96
C ASN A 156 19.35 5.05 4.89
N LYS A 157 20.15 4.12 5.41
CA LYS A 157 21.62 4.13 5.27
C LYS A 157 22.10 3.98 3.82
N THR A 158 21.26 3.41 2.96
CA THR A 158 21.54 3.20 1.54
C THR A 158 21.22 4.43 0.68
N ASN A 159 20.50 5.42 1.24
CA ASN A 159 19.95 6.59 0.52
C ASN A 159 19.00 6.23 -0.64
N LYS A 160 18.44 5.02 -0.65
CA LYS A 160 17.47 4.57 -1.66
C LYS A 160 16.03 4.69 -1.15
N PRO A 161 15.05 4.81 -2.06
CA PRO A 161 13.65 4.85 -1.68
C PRO A 161 13.23 3.54 -1.02
N PHE A 162 12.30 3.67 -0.07
CA PHE A 162 11.61 2.57 0.58
C PHE A 162 10.11 2.80 0.51
N VAL A 163 9.35 1.81 0.07
CA VAL A 163 7.89 1.85 0.02
C VAL A 163 7.30 0.61 0.71
N LEU A 164 6.09 0.74 1.25
CA LEU A 164 5.27 -0.45 1.51
C LEU A 164 4.70 -0.89 0.16
N GLY A 165 5.21 -2.01 -0.36
CA GLY A 165 4.86 -2.57 -1.69
C GLY A 165 3.41 -3.02 -1.75
N GLU A 166 2.91 -3.52 -0.62
CA GLU A 166 1.49 -3.74 -0.36
C GLU A 166 1.17 -3.41 1.10
N LEU A 167 0.10 -2.65 1.28
CA LEU A 167 -0.52 -2.33 2.56
C LEU A 167 -1.98 -2.76 2.51
N GLY A 168 -2.35 -3.68 3.39
CA GLY A 168 -3.73 -4.05 3.66
C GLY A 168 -3.96 -4.17 5.16
N MET A 169 -5.21 -4.30 5.59
CA MET A 169 -5.54 -4.53 7.01
C MET A 169 -5.95 -5.98 7.28
N LYS A 170 -5.55 -6.47 8.44
CA LYS A 170 -6.12 -7.68 9.07
C LYS A 170 -6.78 -7.28 10.39
N TYR A 171 -7.77 -8.07 10.77
CA TYR A 171 -8.54 -7.84 11.99
C TYR A 171 -8.39 -8.99 12.97
N SER A 172 -8.31 -8.67 14.26
CA SER A 172 -8.25 -9.61 15.38
C SER A 172 -9.44 -9.46 16.34
N GLY A 173 -9.61 -10.41 17.26
CA GLY A 173 -10.71 -10.44 18.21
C GLY A 173 -12.09 -10.51 17.54
N ASP A 174 -13.08 -9.83 18.11
CA ASP A 174 -14.47 -9.83 17.62
C ASP A 174 -14.59 -9.37 16.16
N LEU A 175 -13.72 -8.46 15.71
CA LEU A 175 -13.71 -7.99 14.32
C LEU A 175 -13.24 -9.09 13.37
N LYS A 176 -12.33 -9.98 13.80
CA LYS A 176 -11.96 -11.15 12.99
C LYS A 176 -13.15 -12.06 12.76
N ASP A 177 -13.92 -12.34 13.81
CA ASP A 177 -15.08 -13.22 13.73
C ASP A 177 -16.19 -12.62 12.87
N GLU A 178 -16.42 -11.31 12.99
CA GLU A 178 -17.39 -10.61 12.13
C GLU A 178 -16.91 -10.53 10.68
N ASN A 179 -15.61 -10.28 10.41
CA ASN A 179 -15.07 -10.35 9.06
C ASN A 179 -15.31 -11.72 8.45
N ARG A 180 -15.01 -12.77 9.21
CA ARG A 180 -15.19 -14.15 8.78
C ARG A 180 -16.64 -14.45 8.44
N LYS A 181 -17.55 -14.11 9.34
CA LYS A 181 -18.99 -14.29 9.14
C LYS A 181 -19.50 -13.57 7.89
N ARG A 182 -19.00 -12.37 7.61
CA ARG A 182 -19.36 -11.61 6.39
C ARG A 182 -18.78 -12.26 5.13
N GLY A 183 -17.52 -12.68 5.17
CA GLY A 183 -16.87 -13.35 4.04
C GLY A 183 -17.50 -14.69 3.70
N GLU A 184 -17.94 -15.45 4.71
CA GLU A 184 -18.69 -16.70 4.53
C GLU A 184 -20.13 -16.48 4.00
N ALA A 185 -20.73 -15.32 4.27
CA ALA A 185 -22.07 -14.98 3.83
C ALA A 185 -22.11 -14.37 2.42
N ASP A 186 -20.99 -13.83 1.94
CA ASP A 186 -20.89 -13.25 0.60
C ASP A 186 -20.60 -14.35 -0.43
N LEU A 187 -21.58 -14.60 -1.31
CA LEU A 187 -21.51 -15.64 -2.34
C LEU A 187 -20.44 -15.39 -3.42
N TYR A 188 -19.90 -14.16 -3.47
CA TYR A 188 -18.94 -13.74 -4.50
C TYR A 188 -17.53 -13.52 -3.95
N ALA A 189 -17.37 -13.46 -2.63
CA ALA A 189 -16.06 -13.34 -2.00
C ALA A 189 -15.29 -14.68 -2.05
N GLY A 190 -13.97 -14.58 -2.15
CA GLY A 190 -12.99 -15.66 -2.00
C GLY A 190 -12.99 -16.36 -0.65
N GLY A 191 -13.90 -16.00 0.24
CA GLY A 191 -13.94 -16.45 1.61
C GLY A 191 -13.25 -15.48 2.57
N PRO A 192 -13.24 -15.83 3.87
CA PRO A 192 -12.91 -14.92 4.95
C PRO A 192 -11.41 -14.65 5.13
N ASP A 193 -10.55 -15.51 4.59
CA ASP A 193 -9.10 -15.47 4.80
C ASP A 193 -8.35 -14.70 3.71
N ASP A 194 -9.01 -14.48 2.56
CA ASP A 194 -8.53 -13.72 1.39
C ASP A 194 -9.46 -12.52 1.08
N SER A 195 -10.24 -12.05 2.06
CA SER A 195 -11.04 -10.83 1.96
C SER A 195 -11.14 -10.09 3.29
N SER A 196 -11.15 -8.75 3.22
CA SER A 196 -11.40 -7.86 4.34
C SER A 196 -12.72 -7.13 4.10
N MET A 197 -13.82 -7.72 4.55
CA MET A 197 -15.19 -7.23 4.38
C MET A 197 -15.48 -5.90 5.08
N PHE A 198 -14.53 -5.36 5.83
CA PHE A 198 -14.62 -4.02 6.40
C PHE A 198 -14.29 -2.92 5.40
N VAL A 199 -13.86 -3.22 4.16
CA VAL A 199 -13.72 -2.22 3.08
C VAL A 199 -15.01 -1.44 2.81
N TYR A 200 -16.16 -2.01 3.15
CA TYR A 200 -17.48 -1.36 3.04
C TYR A 200 -17.78 -0.41 4.20
N ASP A 201 -17.06 -0.51 5.31
CA ASP A 201 -17.28 0.29 6.51
C ASP A 201 -16.37 1.52 6.53
N TYR A 202 -16.88 2.64 7.07
CA TYR A 202 -16.14 3.89 7.07
C TYR A 202 -14.83 3.81 7.85
N PHE A 203 -14.80 3.04 8.95
CA PHE A 203 -13.65 3.01 9.85
C PHE A 203 -12.42 2.39 9.18
N TYR A 204 -12.60 1.50 8.20
CA TYR A 204 -11.48 0.98 7.40
C TYR A 204 -10.74 2.13 6.69
N GLY A 205 -11.47 3.14 6.18
CA GLY A 205 -10.88 4.35 5.62
C GLY A 205 -10.14 5.23 6.62
N VAL A 206 -10.51 5.18 7.90
CA VAL A 206 -9.76 5.85 8.98
C VAL A 206 -8.49 5.07 9.30
N ASP A 207 -8.59 3.75 9.44
CA ASP A 207 -7.47 2.86 9.75
C ASP A 207 -6.41 2.89 8.63
N MET A 208 -6.81 2.83 7.36
CA MET A 208 -5.89 2.96 6.23
C MET A 208 -5.21 4.33 6.17
N ALA A 209 -5.97 5.41 6.40
CA ALA A 209 -5.39 6.76 6.44
C ALA A 209 -4.39 6.92 7.59
N ASP A 210 -4.69 6.33 8.74
CA ASP A 210 -3.80 6.29 9.90
C ASP A 210 -2.52 5.49 9.62
N ALA A 211 -2.64 4.34 8.96
CA ALA A 211 -1.50 3.54 8.54
C ALA A 211 -0.57 4.32 7.58
N ALA A 212 -1.14 5.08 6.63
CA ALA A 212 -0.37 5.97 5.76
C ALA A 212 0.32 7.11 6.54
N ILE A 213 -0.39 7.77 7.45
CA ILE A 213 0.18 8.82 8.33
C ILE A 213 1.35 8.25 9.15
N GLN A 214 1.18 7.07 9.74
CA GLN A 214 2.23 6.41 10.53
C GLN A 214 3.42 5.97 9.67
N SER A 215 3.18 5.55 8.42
CA SER A 215 4.25 5.24 7.46
C SER A 215 5.10 6.47 7.15
N MET A 216 4.45 7.62 6.91
CA MET A 216 5.15 8.91 6.75
C MET A 216 5.96 9.28 8.02
N LEU A 217 5.38 9.10 9.21
CA LEU A 217 6.06 9.35 10.49
C LEU A 217 7.24 8.40 10.77
N ALA A 218 7.24 7.21 10.16
CA ALA A 218 8.34 6.25 10.24
C ALA A 218 9.43 6.50 9.18
N ALA A 219 9.28 7.52 8.34
CA ALA A 219 10.14 7.84 7.20
C ALA A 219 10.11 6.78 6.08
N VAL A 220 8.93 6.21 5.82
CA VAL A 220 8.67 5.46 4.58
C VAL A 220 8.37 6.45 3.45
N GLY A 221 8.93 6.21 2.26
CA GLY A 221 8.82 7.10 1.10
C GLY A 221 7.49 6.97 0.33
N GLY A 222 6.75 5.89 0.51
CA GLY A 222 5.44 5.67 -0.12
C GLY A 222 4.74 4.41 0.38
N THR A 223 3.45 4.30 0.10
CA THR A 223 2.62 3.14 0.46
C THR A 223 1.68 2.82 -0.68
N ILE A 224 1.65 1.57 -1.12
CA ILE A 224 0.74 1.06 -2.14
C ILE A 224 -0.31 0.21 -1.42
N ALA A 225 -1.60 0.49 -1.62
CA ALA A 225 -2.66 -0.25 -0.96
C ALA A 225 -3.09 -1.44 -1.81
N TRP A 226 -3.31 -2.59 -1.18
CA TRP A 226 -3.88 -3.78 -1.79
C TRP A 226 -5.38 -3.82 -1.56
N ASP A 227 -6.23 -3.81 -2.58
CA ASP A 227 -6.03 -3.54 -4.01
C ASP A 227 -6.94 -2.39 -4.50
N LEU A 228 -6.76 -1.98 -5.77
CA LEU A 228 -7.52 -0.87 -6.34
C LEU A 228 -8.94 -1.28 -6.76
N ASP A 229 -9.09 -2.46 -7.34
CA ASP A 229 -10.32 -2.94 -7.97
C ASP A 229 -10.46 -4.45 -7.72
N ASP A 230 -11.58 -4.87 -7.13
CA ASP A 230 -11.80 -6.29 -6.80
C ASP A 230 -11.72 -7.19 -8.04
N ALA A 231 -12.05 -6.67 -9.23
CA ALA A 231 -12.06 -7.44 -10.46
C ALA A 231 -10.66 -7.94 -10.87
N MET A 232 -9.60 -7.42 -10.24
CA MET A 232 -8.23 -7.80 -10.54
C MET A 232 -7.85 -9.17 -10.00
N HIS A 233 -8.45 -9.61 -8.88
CA HIS A 233 -8.00 -10.81 -8.17
C HIS A 233 -9.14 -11.72 -7.73
N THR A 234 -8.96 -13.00 -8.04
CA THR A 234 -9.73 -14.10 -7.46
C THR A 234 -8.80 -14.98 -6.64
N VAL A 235 -9.32 -15.77 -5.70
CA VAL A 235 -8.52 -16.75 -4.96
C VAL A 235 -7.79 -17.66 -5.94
N GLY A 236 -6.46 -17.73 -5.81
CA GLY A 236 -5.60 -18.49 -6.71
C GLY A 236 -5.46 -17.92 -8.14
N ASP A 237 -5.95 -16.70 -8.40
CA ASP A 237 -5.94 -16.02 -9.71
C ASP A 237 -6.52 -16.86 -10.85
N LEU A 238 -7.54 -17.68 -10.54
CA LEU A 238 -8.19 -18.60 -11.49
C LEU A 238 -9.29 -17.94 -12.33
N GLY A 239 -9.68 -16.70 -12.02
CA GLY A 239 -10.79 -16.00 -12.68
C GLY A 239 -12.17 -16.51 -12.25
N GLU A 240 -12.26 -17.22 -11.11
CA GLU A 240 -13.50 -17.79 -10.61
C GLU A 240 -14.45 -16.71 -10.07
N LYS A 241 -15.67 -16.68 -10.62
CA LYS A 241 -16.64 -15.60 -10.36
C LYS A 241 -17.15 -15.51 -8.93
N SER A 242 -17.05 -16.59 -8.17
CA SER A 242 -17.49 -16.64 -6.78
C SER A 242 -16.32 -16.53 -5.80
N GLN A 243 -15.14 -16.08 -6.26
CA GLN A 243 -13.92 -16.10 -5.46
C GLN A 243 -13.16 -14.77 -5.48
N LEU A 244 -13.85 -13.64 -5.62
CA LEU A 244 -13.22 -12.32 -5.63
C LEU A 244 -12.50 -12.03 -4.31
N LYS A 245 -11.26 -11.54 -4.38
CA LYS A 245 -10.53 -11.07 -3.19
C LYS A 245 -11.00 -9.66 -2.82
N LYS A 246 -12.05 -9.56 -2.00
CA LYS A 246 -12.58 -8.27 -1.51
C LYS A 246 -11.73 -7.75 -0.34
N TRP A 247 -10.46 -7.43 -0.58
CA TRP A 247 -9.48 -7.08 0.46
C TRP A 247 -9.23 -5.58 0.59
N GLY A 248 -9.02 -4.92 -0.55
CA GLY A 248 -8.88 -3.48 -0.60
C GLY A 248 -9.78 -2.86 -1.62
N GLY A 249 -10.17 -3.50 -2.73
CA GLY A 249 -10.78 -2.87 -3.89
C GLY A 249 -11.57 -1.60 -3.55
N MET A 250 -11.21 -0.48 -4.16
CA MET A 250 -11.96 0.76 -3.97
C MET A 250 -13.32 0.67 -4.65
N TRP A 251 -13.49 -0.24 -5.61
CA TRP A 251 -14.73 -0.57 -6.33
C TRP A 251 -14.56 -1.94 -7.01
N ASN A 252 -15.56 -2.37 -7.77
CA ASN A 252 -15.47 -3.47 -8.72
C ASN A 252 -15.95 -2.99 -10.09
N ILE A 253 -15.05 -2.85 -11.08
CA ILE A 253 -15.40 -2.36 -12.42
C ILE A 253 -16.23 -3.38 -13.21
N LEU A 254 -16.13 -4.66 -12.86
CA LEU A 254 -16.87 -5.77 -13.44
C LEU A 254 -18.02 -6.23 -12.53
N ALA A 255 -18.55 -5.35 -11.66
CA ALA A 255 -19.58 -5.73 -10.71
C ALA A 255 -20.79 -6.42 -11.36
N GLU A 256 -21.14 -6.05 -12.59
CA GLU A 256 -22.24 -6.65 -13.37
C GLU A 256 -21.97 -8.13 -13.70
N GLU A 257 -20.71 -8.51 -13.91
CA GLU A 257 -20.29 -9.88 -14.17
C GLU A 257 -20.15 -10.73 -12.89
N PHE A 258 -20.00 -10.07 -11.74
CA PHE A 258 -19.74 -10.66 -10.42
C PHE A 258 -20.86 -10.35 -9.42
N GLY A 259 -22.10 -10.72 -9.78
CA GLY A 259 -23.25 -10.68 -8.89
C GLY A 259 -24.12 -9.43 -8.96
N ASP A 260 -23.72 -8.45 -9.77
CA ASP A 260 -24.45 -7.22 -10.08
C ASP A 260 -24.85 -6.41 -8.83
N LEU A 261 -23.96 -6.36 -7.84
CA LEU A 261 -24.22 -5.68 -6.58
C LEU A 261 -23.99 -4.16 -6.73
N GLU A 262 -25.05 -3.37 -6.58
CA GLU A 262 -25.00 -1.90 -6.66
C GLU A 262 -24.01 -1.23 -5.69
N ILE A 263 -23.69 -1.90 -4.58
CA ILE A 263 -22.68 -1.42 -3.62
C ILE A 263 -21.25 -1.56 -4.16
N ASP A 264 -21.00 -2.52 -5.06
CA ASP A 264 -19.69 -2.80 -5.64
C ASP A 264 -19.39 -1.91 -6.85
N LYS A 265 -20.42 -1.36 -7.49
CA LYS A 265 -20.31 -0.40 -8.61
C LYS A 265 -19.85 1.00 -8.20
N LYS A 266 -19.76 1.28 -6.88
CA LYS A 266 -19.53 2.62 -6.34
C LYS A 266 -18.23 2.66 -5.55
N PRO A 267 -17.50 3.80 -5.56
CA PRO A 267 -16.34 3.97 -4.69
C PRO A 267 -16.69 3.71 -3.22
N ARG A 268 -15.96 2.79 -2.60
CA ARG A 268 -16.08 2.42 -1.18
C ARG A 268 -15.61 3.55 -0.28
N PRO A 269 -16.06 3.62 0.99
CA PRO A 269 -15.74 4.76 1.86
C PRO A 269 -14.24 5.10 1.94
N TRP A 270 -13.38 4.08 1.99
CA TRP A 270 -11.94 4.26 2.14
C TRP A 270 -11.24 4.85 0.91
N SER A 271 -11.82 4.70 -0.29
CA SER A 271 -11.33 5.36 -1.51
C SER A 271 -11.24 6.88 -1.34
N TYR A 272 -12.13 7.45 -0.51
CA TYR A 272 -12.17 8.87 -0.21
C TYR A 272 -10.89 9.33 0.49
N SER A 273 -10.53 8.69 1.61
CA SER A 273 -9.37 9.08 2.40
C SER A 273 -8.07 8.80 1.65
N TRP A 274 -8.02 7.70 0.89
CA TRP A 274 -6.87 7.39 0.05
C TRP A 274 -6.68 8.40 -1.09
N THR A 275 -7.77 8.80 -1.76
CA THR A 275 -7.74 9.86 -2.79
C THR A 275 -7.23 11.18 -2.22
N LEU A 276 -7.66 11.55 -1.02
CA LEU A 276 -7.14 12.75 -0.33
C LEU A 276 -5.64 12.62 -0.05
N ILE A 277 -5.16 11.48 0.43
CA ILE A 277 -3.73 11.28 0.69
C ILE A 277 -2.92 11.41 -0.61
N CYS A 278 -3.33 10.74 -1.68
CA CYS A 278 -2.63 10.78 -2.97
C CYS A 278 -2.58 12.20 -3.59
N ASN A 279 -3.63 13.01 -3.42
CA ASN A 279 -3.68 14.36 -4.00
C ASN A 279 -3.05 15.44 -3.09
N LEU A 280 -3.11 15.27 -1.77
CA LEU A 280 -2.67 16.28 -0.81
C LEU A 280 -1.23 16.06 -0.33
N PHE A 281 -0.63 14.89 -0.61
CA PHE A 281 0.77 14.55 -0.34
C PHE A 281 1.49 14.17 -1.65
N PRO A 282 1.66 15.12 -2.58
CA PRO A 282 2.31 14.85 -3.86
C PRO A 282 3.77 14.39 -3.69
N THR A 283 4.29 13.67 -4.68
CA THR A 283 5.71 13.26 -4.76
C THR A 283 6.65 14.46 -4.56
N GLU A 284 7.83 14.22 -4.00
CA GLU A 284 8.83 15.23 -3.63
C GLU A 284 8.44 16.16 -2.46
N SER A 285 7.28 15.92 -1.83
CA SER A 285 6.92 16.63 -0.60
C SER A 285 7.91 16.35 0.52
N ILE A 286 8.29 17.39 1.25
CA ILE A 286 9.03 17.25 2.51
C ILE A 286 8.03 16.96 3.61
N ILE A 287 8.23 15.85 4.31
CA ILE A 287 7.39 15.43 5.44
C ILE A 287 7.96 15.97 6.75
N TYR A 288 7.08 16.55 7.57
CA TYR A 288 7.38 17.06 8.90
C TYR A 288 6.57 16.29 9.93
N LYS A 289 7.24 15.93 11.02
CA LYS A 289 6.60 15.40 12.22
C LYS A 289 6.21 16.56 13.14
N PRO A 290 4.90 16.81 13.38
CA PRO A 290 4.47 17.82 14.34
C PRO A 290 4.83 17.45 15.77
N GLU A 291 5.05 18.47 16.60
CA GLU A 291 5.19 18.33 18.04
C GLU A 291 3.83 18.58 18.72
N PHE A 292 3.50 17.76 19.72
CA PHE A 292 2.26 17.89 20.48
C PHE A 292 2.56 18.53 21.83
N SER A 293 1.80 19.58 22.18
CA SER A 293 1.90 20.24 23.49
C SER A 293 1.37 19.37 24.64
N VAL A 294 0.56 18.36 24.32
CA VAL A 294 0.00 17.38 25.25
C VAL A 294 0.18 16.00 24.64
N VAL A 295 0.74 15.06 25.42
CA VAL A 295 0.88 13.66 25.01
C VAL A 295 -0.51 13.07 24.75
N ASN A 296 -0.71 12.52 23.55
CA ASN A 296 -1.97 11.90 23.14
C ASN A 296 -1.69 10.79 22.15
N ASP A 297 -1.78 9.54 22.60
CA ASP A 297 -1.51 8.38 21.78
C ASP A 297 -2.67 8.03 20.82
N SER A 298 -3.82 8.68 20.98
CA SER A 298 -5.00 8.46 20.13
C SER A 298 -5.11 9.48 18.99
N VAL A 299 -4.26 10.51 18.96
CA VAL A 299 -4.23 11.50 17.88
C VAL A 299 -2.86 11.49 17.24
N ARG A 300 -2.83 11.37 15.91
CA ARG A 300 -1.60 11.44 15.12
C ARG A 300 -1.74 12.50 14.07
N ALA A 301 -0.63 13.14 13.75
CA ALA A 301 -0.59 14.18 12.75
C ALA A 301 0.71 14.11 11.96
N VAL A 302 0.63 14.50 10.70
CA VAL A 302 1.76 14.69 9.81
C VAL A 302 1.54 15.95 9.00
N ALA A 303 2.62 16.67 8.69
CA ALA A 303 2.56 17.81 7.79
C ALA A 303 3.45 17.55 6.58
N SER A 304 3.04 18.04 5.41
CA SER A 304 3.83 18.01 4.20
C SER A 304 3.98 19.42 3.64
N LYS A 305 5.10 19.64 2.94
CA LYS A 305 5.32 20.85 2.17
C LYS A 305 5.94 20.53 0.82
N LEU A 306 5.33 21.05 -0.23
CA LEU A 306 5.90 21.07 -1.57
C LEU A 306 5.89 22.51 -2.07
N LYS A 307 7.08 23.10 -2.26
CA LYS A 307 7.23 24.52 -2.66
C LYS A 307 6.48 25.46 -1.70
N ASN A 308 5.35 26.02 -2.14
CA ASN A 308 4.49 26.91 -1.35
C ASN A 308 3.21 26.23 -0.86
N ASP A 309 3.00 24.95 -1.18
CA ASP A 309 1.81 24.21 -0.75
C ASP A 309 2.10 23.41 0.50
N VAL A 310 1.13 23.40 1.41
CA VAL A 310 1.23 22.79 2.72
C VAL A 310 -0.04 21.99 2.99
N THR A 311 0.12 20.76 3.45
CA THR A 311 -0.96 19.92 3.96
C THR A 311 -0.64 19.49 5.38
N VAL A 312 -1.63 19.45 6.25
CA VAL A 312 -1.57 18.81 7.56
C VAL A 312 -2.70 17.79 7.62
N ALA A 313 -2.35 16.52 7.84
CA ALA A 313 -3.32 15.46 8.12
C ALA A 313 -3.33 15.17 9.62
N ILE A 314 -4.51 15.05 10.20
CA ILE A 314 -4.71 14.72 11.61
C ILE A 314 -5.76 13.61 11.70
N VAL A 315 -5.40 12.50 12.33
CA VAL A 315 -6.31 11.40 12.63
C VAL A 315 -6.59 11.33 14.13
N ASN A 316 -7.84 11.08 14.49
CA ASN A 316 -8.29 10.87 15.86
C ASN A 316 -8.93 9.48 15.98
N GLN A 317 -8.22 8.54 16.57
CA GLN A 317 -8.70 7.18 16.87
C GLN A 317 -9.36 7.07 18.26
N SER A 318 -9.57 8.20 18.97
CA SER A 318 -10.26 8.18 20.26
C SER A 318 -11.78 8.15 20.08
N LYS A 319 -12.49 7.79 21.16
CA LYS A 319 -13.96 7.82 21.24
C LYS A 319 -14.54 9.21 21.57
N SER A 320 -13.72 10.27 21.51
CA SER A 320 -14.12 11.62 21.92
C SER A 320 -13.68 12.67 20.90
N ASN A 321 -14.45 13.75 20.79
CA ASN A 321 -14.03 14.93 20.03
C ASN A 321 -12.71 15.48 20.59
N LYS A 322 -11.80 15.84 19.69
CA LYS A 322 -10.55 16.51 20.04
C LYS A 322 -10.49 17.84 19.30
N SER A 323 -10.28 18.92 20.04
CA SER A 323 -10.00 20.23 19.45
C SER A 323 -8.50 20.47 19.50
N THR A 324 -7.90 20.79 18.36
CA THR A 324 -6.45 21.04 18.27
C THR A 324 -6.18 22.41 17.68
N ARG A 325 -5.24 23.13 18.28
CA ARG A 325 -4.73 24.39 17.75
C ARG A 325 -3.44 24.10 16.98
N ILE A 326 -3.42 24.43 15.70
CA ILE A 326 -2.24 24.25 14.86
C ILE A 326 -1.44 25.55 14.88
N GLU A 327 -0.16 25.46 15.21
CA GLU A 327 0.79 26.57 15.12
C GLU A 327 1.95 26.15 14.25
N SER A 328 2.19 26.87 13.16
CA SER A 328 3.25 26.52 12.22
C SER A 328 3.70 27.71 11.40
N SER A 329 5.00 27.82 11.20
CA SER A 329 5.61 28.75 10.23
C SER A 329 5.53 28.25 8.79
N LEU A 330 5.04 27.01 8.56
CA LEU A 330 4.85 26.46 7.22
C LEU A 330 3.74 27.21 6.48
N PHE A 331 2.69 27.63 7.19
CA PHE A 331 1.59 28.38 6.61
C PHE A 331 1.99 29.86 6.41
N LYS A 332 1.79 30.37 5.20
CA LYS A 332 1.97 31.78 4.85
C LYS A 332 0.60 32.46 4.79
N ASN A 333 0.54 33.72 5.25
CA ASN A 333 -0.70 34.48 5.46
C ASN A 333 -1.52 34.79 4.20
N ASP A 334 -1.00 34.50 3.02
CA ASP A 334 -1.58 34.86 1.71
C ASP A 334 -2.34 33.72 1.02
N LYS A 335 -2.24 32.47 1.48
CA LYS A 335 -2.91 31.32 0.86
C LYS A 335 -4.18 30.91 1.58
N GLN A 336 -5.22 30.61 0.80
CA GLN A 336 -6.47 30.00 1.28
C GLN A 336 -6.20 28.58 1.80
N LEU A 337 -6.76 28.25 2.96
CA LEU A 337 -6.78 26.88 3.48
C LEU A 337 -8.13 26.21 3.22
N TYR A 338 -8.06 24.95 2.83
CA TYR A 338 -9.19 24.07 2.59
C TYR A 338 -9.14 22.95 3.62
N LEU A 339 -10.27 22.71 4.28
CA LEU A 339 -10.43 21.56 5.14
C LEU A 339 -11.24 20.49 4.43
N TYR A 340 -10.67 19.29 4.39
CA TYR A 340 -11.34 18.05 4.00
C TYR A 340 -11.55 17.21 5.25
N GLU A 341 -12.74 16.68 5.43
CA GLU A 341 -13.11 15.90 6.60
C GLU A 341 -13.60 14.51 6.15
N TYR A 342 -13.22 13.49 6.90
CA TYR A 342 -13.72 12.12 6.73
C TYR A 342 -14.09 11.54 8.10
N SER A 343 -15.37 11.24 8.28
CA SER A 343 -15.96 10.58 9.44
C SER A 343 -17.20 9.80 9.00
N GLU A 344 -17.74 8.96 9.88
CA GLU A 344 -18.95 8.14 9.63
C GLU A 344 -20.06 8.90 8.89
N ASP A 345 -20.43 10.07 9.41
CA ASP A 345 -21.53 10.87 8.89
C ASP A 345 -21.10 12.03 7.98
N ASN A 346 -19.80 12.15 7.65
CA ASN A 346 -19.30 13.29 6.86
C ASN A 346 -18.13 12.89 5.96
N ARG A 347 -18.41 12.79 4.66
CA ARG A 347 -17.46 12.55 3.57
C ARG A 347 -17.94 13.27 2.29
N PRO A 348 -17.82 14.60 2.21
CA PRO A 348 -18.40 15.36 1.10
C PRO A 348 -17.81 14.99 -0.26
N THR A 349 -18.65 14.56 -1.20
CA THR A 349 -18.21 14.23 -2.57
C THR A 349 -18.89 15.10 -3.63
N ASN A 350 -18.29 15.16 -4.82
CA ASN A 350 -18.93 15.70 -6.02
C ASN A 350 -19.89 14.66 -6.65
N SER A 351 -20.49 14.99 -7.80
CA SER A 351 -21.40 14.09 -8.54
C SER A 351 -20.76 12.76 -8.95
N ASP A 352 -19.44 12.76 -9.12
CA ASP A 352 -18.67 11.62 -9.61
C ASP A 352 -18.09 10.78 -8.45
N GLY A 353 -18.39 11.16 -7.21
CA GLY A 353 -17.93 10.45 -6.01
C GLY A 353 -16.55 10.85 -5.50
N PHE A 354 -15.91 11.88 -6.07
CA PHE A 354 -14.60 12.36 -5.61
C PHE A 354 -14.69 13.31 -4.42
N PRO A 355 -13.70 13.32 -3.51
CA PRO A 355 -13.67 14.22 -2.35
C PRO A 355 -13.74 15.70 -2.71
N VAL A 356 -14.56 16.46 -2.00
CA VAL A 356 -14.62 17.93 -2.10
C VAL A 356 -14.34 18.61 -0.76
N VAL A 357 -14.03 19.90 -0.84
CA VAL A 357 -13.75 20.73 0.35
C VAL A 357 -14.98 20.79 1.26
N SER A 358 -14.80 20.43 2.53
CA SER A 358 -15.84 20.59 3.56
C SER A 358 -16.00 22.07 3.93
N LYS A 359 -14.89 22.78 4.17
CA LYS A 359 -14.92 24.21 4.51
C LYS A 359 -13.64 24.95 4.13
N LYS A 360 -13.78 26.25 3.86
CA LYS A 360 -12.65 27.20 3.74
C LYS A 360 -12.27 27.70 5.13
N VAL A 361 -10.99 27.66 5.49
CA VAL A 361 -10.47 28.05 6.81
C VAL A 361 -9.62 29.31 6.67
N ASN A 362 -9.74 30.23 7.64
CA ASN A 362 -8.87 31.40 7.73
C ASN A 362 -7.72 31.15 8.71
N LEU A 363 -6.50 31.48 8.31
CA LEU A 363 -5.26 31.29 9.08
C LEU A 363 -5.28 31.92 10.48
N LYS A 364 -6.11 32.95 10.70
CA LYS A 364 -6.23 33.61 12.01
C LYS A 364 -6.85 32.71 13.09
N TYR A 365 -7.55 31.64 12.70
CA TYR A 365 -8.30 30.76 13.60
C TYR A 365 -7.99 29.29 13.30
N MET A 366 -6.74 28.86 13.54
CA MET A 366 -6.29 27.47 13.35
C MET A 366 -6.70 26.54 14.50
N VAL A 367 -7.95 26.64 14.96
CA VAL A 367 -8.54 25.63 15.85
C VAL A 367 -9.35 24.68 14.99
N ILE A 368 -8.96 23.42 14.97
CA ILE A 368 -9.60 22.36 14.18
C ILE A 368 -10.19 21.34 15.14
N ASP A 369 -11.49 21.12 15.01
CA ASP A 369 -12.17 20.03 15.69
C ASP A 369 -12.05 18.75 14.86
N VAL A 370 -11.58 17.68 15.50
CA VAL A 370 -11.40 16.36 14.93
C VAL A 370 -12.35 15.42 15.67
N LYS A 371 -13.36 14.91 14.96
CA LYS A 371 -14.38 14.00 15.50
C LYS A 371 -13.77 12.67 15.97
N PRO A 372 -14.45 11.85 16.79
CA PRO A 372 -14.00 10.52 17.13
C PRO A 372 -13.89 9.67 15.86
N ASN A 373 -12.92 8.76 15.79
CA ASN A 373 -12.69 7.87 14.64
C ASN A 373 -12.79 8.61 13.30
N SER A 374 -12.00 9.66 13.13
CA SER A 374 -12.05 10.51 11.95
C SER A 374 -10.67 10.98 11.53
N VAL A 375 -10.56 11.41 10.29
CA VAL A 375 -9.36 12.05 9.75
C VAL A 375 -9.73 13.37 9.08
N VAL A 376 -8.90 14.38 9.29
CA VAL A 376 -9.04 15.69 8.65
C VAL A 376 -7.76 16.08 7.95
N PHE A 377 -7.90 16.77 6.82
CA PHE A 377 -6.80 17.29 6.04
C PHE A 377 -6.99 18.79 5.88
N LEU A 378 -6.06 19.57 6.41
CA LEU A 378 -5.99 21.01 6.23
C LEU A 378 -4.91 21.31 5.20
N SER A 379 -5.29 21.78 4.01
CA SER A 379 -4.36 21.97 2.90
C SER A 379 -4.53 23.31 2.20
N THR A 380 -3.45 23.84 1.63
CA THR A 380 -3.54 24.91 0.63
C THR A 380 -3.90 24.38 -0.77
N ILE A 381 -3.87 23.06 -0.96
CA ILE A 381 -4.19 22.40 -2.21
C ILE A 381 -5.71 22.27 -2.32
N LEU A 382 -6.25 22.80 -3.41
CA LEU A 382 -7.62 22.57 -3.83
C LEU A 382 -7.64 21.39 -4.82
N ILE A 383 -8.26 20.28 -4.42
CA ILE A 383 -8.54 19.15 -5.32
C ILE A 383 -9.61 19.62 -6.31
N LYS A 384 -9.43 19.28 -7.59
CA LYS A 384 -10.28 19.72 -8.69
C LYS A 384 -11.30 18.65 -9.07
#